data_AF-A0A8C9KX75-F1
#
_entry.id   AF-A0A8C9KX75-F1
#
_cell.length_a   1.000
_cell.length_b   1.000
_cell.length_c   1.000
_cell.angle_alpha   90.00
_cell.angle_beta   90.00
_cell.angle_gamma   90.00
#
_symmetry.space_group_name_H-M   'P 1'
#
loop_
_entity.id
_entity.type
_entity.pdbx_description
1 polymer ?
#
loop_
_entity_poly.entity_id
_entity_poly.type
_entity_poly.pdbx_seq_one_letter_code
_entity_poly.pdbx_strand_id
1 'polypeptide(L)'
;LSLHARNPANSGRPTDRMWDVRELTFSPPTPTWARVRASFHPGAPGQLALKHLDVFLFQLWINRITAASQEHGLKYPAFIVNLIKCQVELNRKVLADLAIYEPKTFKSLAALAKRRRQEGFAAALGDGKEPEGVFSRVVQDC
;
A
#
# COMPACT_ATOMS: atom_id res chain seq x y z
N LEU A 1 61.59 21.76 -0.86
CA LEU A 1 60.57 22.35 0.04
C LEU A 1 59.47 22.94 -0.83
N SER A 2 58.50 22.11 -1.24
CA SER A 2 57.36 22.52 -2.07
C SER A 2 56.17 22.84 -1.16
N LEU A 3 55.70 24.08 -1.19
CA LEU A 3 54.41 24.45 -0.60
C LEU A 3 53.47 24.91 -1.71
N HIS A 4 52.33 24.23 -1.77
CA HIS A 4 51.31 24.28 -2.81
C HIS A 4 50.43 25.52 -2.69
N ALA A 5 49.94 25.96 -3.85
CA ALA A 5 49.06 27.11 -4.05
C ALA A 5 47.56 26.71 -4.06
N ARG A 6 46.69 27.68 -3.66
CA ARG A 6 45.25 27.91 -4.04
C ARG A 6 44.23 26.84 -3.58
N ASN A 7 42.95 27.09 -3.28
CA ASN A 7 42.00 28.23 -3.25
C ASN A 7 40.76 27.73 -2.42
N PRO A 8 40.14 28.54 -1.53
CA PRO A 8 38.95 28.14 -0.76
C PRO A 8 37.67 28.10 -1.60
N ALA A 9 37.30 26.92 -2.05
CA ALA A 9 35.95 26.61 -2.52
C ALA A 9 35.38 25.45 -1.68
N ASN A 10 34.60 25.76 -0.65
CA ASN A 10 33.58 24.83 -0.17
C ASN A 10 32.34 25.61 0.26
N SER A 11 31.32 25.45 -0.56
CA SER A 11 29.94 25.89 -0.48
C SER A 11 29.33 25.88 0.93
N GLY A 12 28.89 27.05 1.37
CA GLY A 12 28.01 27.21 2.52
C GLY A 12 26.65 26.55 2.28
N ARG A 13 26.22 25.73 3.24
CA ARG A 13 24.83 25.32 3.40
C ARG A 13 24.07 26.46 4.09
N PRO A 14 22.94 26.95 3.55
CA PRO A 14 22.14 27.95 4.25
C PRO A 14 21.15 27.25 5.18
N THR A 15 21.55 27.01 6.43
CA THR A 15 20.63 26.72 7.54
C THR A 15 20.95 27.68 8.66
N ASP A 16 20.18 28.76 8.72
CA ASP A 16 19.88 29.58 9.92
C ASP A 16 19.69 31.02 9.48
N ARG A 17 18.45 31.39 9.11
CA ARG A 17 17.77 32.69 9.34
C ARG A 17 16.41 32.61 8.66
N MET A 18 15.46 31.88 9.25
CA MET A 18 14.11 31.75 8.69
C MET A 18 13.02 32.23 9.63
N TRP A 19 13.25 33.22 10.50
CA TRP A 19 12.17 33.80 11.31
C TRP A 19 12.43 35.26 11.73
N ASP A 20 12.83 36.13 10.80
CA ASP A 20 12.82 37.58 11.07
C ASP A 20 11.51 38.20 10.56
N VAL A 21 10.65 38.64 11.49
CA VAL A 21 9.21 38.90 11.29
C VAL A 21 8.87 40.38 11.19
N ARG A 22 9.84 41.25 10.85
CA ARG A 22 9.66 42.72 10.96
C ARG A 22 9.80 43.54 9.68
N GLU A 23 10.08 42.95 8.53
CA GLU A 23 10.07 43.71 7.26
C GLU A 23 9.47 42.93 6.09
N LEU A 24 8.14 42.91 5.99
CA LEU A 24 7.43 42.69 4.72
C LEU A 24 6.09 43.41 4.78
N THR A 25 6.04 44.68 4.37
CA THR A 25 4.82 45.23 3.76
C THR A 25 4.67 44.60 2.37
N PHE A 26 4.35 43.31 2.36
CA PHE A 26 3.97 42.57 1.18
C PHE A 26 2.44 42.65 1.12
N SER A 27 1.92 43.52 0.25
CA SER A 27 0.51 43.47 -0.14
C SER A 27 0.25 42.08 -0.70
N PRO A 28 -0.58 41.23 -0.06
CA PRO A 28 -0.75 39.87 -0.56
C PRO A 28 -1.45 39.95 -1.92
N PRO A 29 -0.98 39.25 -2.98
CA PRO A 29 -1.82 39.04 -4.14
C PRO A 29 -3.07 38.33 -3.64
N THR A 30 -4.23 38.94 -3.84
CA THR A 30 -5.50 38.36 -3.44
C THR A 30 -5.55 36.95 -4.01
N PRO A 31 -5.79 35.93 -3.17
CA PRO A 31 -5.83 34.59 -3.69
C PRO A 31 -6.96 34.49 -4.72
N THR A 32 -6.64 34.08 -5.94
CA THR A 32 -7.63 33.79 -6.99
C THR A 32 -8.68 32.76 -6.55
N TRP A 33 -8.40 31.97 -5.49
CA TRP A 33 -9.41 31.09 -4.87
C TRP A 33 -10.59 31.87 -4.23
N ALA A 34 -10.41 33.13 -3.84
CA ALA A 34 -11.48 33.97 -3.29
C ALA A 34 -12.55 34.33 -4.33
N ARG A 35 -12.19 34.39 -5.63
CA ARG A 35 -13.13 34.64 -6.72
C ARG A 35 -13.92 33.40 -7.13
N VAL A 36 -13.46 32.20 -6.74
CA VAL A 36 -14.11 30.91 -7.02
C VAL A 36 -15.04 30.47 -5.87
N ARG A 37 -14.86 31.01 -4.65
CA ARG A 37 -15.69 30.65 -3.48
C ARG A 37 -17.10 31.30 -3.49
N ALA A 38 -17.33 32.31 -4.33
CA ALA A 38 -18.62 33.01 -4.41
C ALA A 38 -19.74 32.22 -5.12
N SER A 39 -19.44 31.05 -5.71
CA SER A 39 -20.45 30.17 -6.32
C SER A 39 -20.81 28.97 -5.45
N PHE A 40 -20.39 28.94 -4.18
CA PHE A 40 -20.68 27.82 -3.28
C PHE A 40 -22.11 27.95 -2.71
N HIS A 41 -23.08 27.31 -3.37
CA HIS A 41 -24.43 27.13 -2.85
C HIS A 41 -24.41 26.33 -1.53
N PRO A 42 -25.02 26.82 -0.44
CA PRO A 42 -25.23 26.02 0.76
C PRO A 42 -26.46 25.13 0.52
N GLY A 43 -26.28 23.88 0.07
CA GLY A 43 -27.46 23.05 -0.21
C GLY A 43 -27.27 21.67 -0.83
N ALA A 44 -26.15 20.97 -0.63
CA ALA A 44 -26.04 19.58 -1.07
C ALA A 44 -25.53 18.66 0.05
N PRO A 45 -26.41 17.99 0.82
CA PRO A 45 -25.98 16.76 1.49
C PRO A 45 -25.81 15.68 0.42
N GLY A 46 -24.71 14.91 0.46
CA GLY A 46 -24.76 13.54 -0.05
C GLY A 46 -23.70 13.04 -1.04
N GLN A 47 -22.44 13.49 -1.00
CA GLN A 47 -21.32 12.70 -1.59
C GLN A 47 -20.30 12.20 -0.57
N LEU A 48 -20.29 12.78 0.65
CA LEU A 48 -19.44 12.32 1.74
C LEU A 48 -19.99 11.07 2.43
N ALA A 49 -21.32 10.89 2.48
CA ALA A 49 -21.96 9.75 3.16
C ALA A 49 -21.65 8.38 2.52
N LEU A 50 -21.48 8.31 1.20
CA LEU A 50 -21.20 7.05 0.49
C LEU A 50 -19.76 6.57 0.72
N LYS A 51 -18.79 7.49 0.82
CA LYS A 51 -17.36 7.16 1.03
C LYS A 51 -17.09 6.48 2.37
N HIS A 52 -17.91 6.77 3.38
CA HIS A 52 -17.77 6.17 4.71
C HIS A 52 -18.22 4.70 4.75
N LEU A 53 -19.21 4.31 3.94
CA LEU A 53 -19.73 2.94 3.89
C LEU A 53 -18.73 1.98 3.25
N ASP A 54 -18.09 2.40 2.16
CA ASP A 54 -17.12 1.57 1.43
C ASP A 54 -15.90 1.21 2.29
N VAL A 55 -15.38 2.19 3.04
CA VAL A 55 -14.26 1.98 3.97
C VAL A 55 -14.66 1.04 5.10
N PHE A 56 -15.87 1.19 5.63
CA PHE A 56 -16.40 0.32 6.68
C PHE A 56 -16.55 -1.14 6.20
N LEU A 57 -17.14 -1.35 5.03
CA LEU A 57 -17.33 -2.69 4.44
C LEU A 57 -15.98 -3.35 4.13
N PHE A 58 -15.02 -2.59 3.63
CA PHE A 58 -13.67 -3.09 3.38
C PHE A 58 -12.98 -3.58 4.66
N GLN A 59 -13.08 -2.83 5.76
CA GLN A 59 -12.54 -3.24 7.06
C GLN A 59 -13.19 -4.52 7.57
N LEU A 60 -14.52 -4.64 7.43
CA LEU A 60 -15.25 -5.86 7.82
C LEU A 60 -14.77 -7.08 7.04
N TRP A 61 -14.61 -6.94 5.72
CA TRP A 61 -14.11 -8.04 4.88
C TRP A 61 -12.69 -8.46 5.26
N ILE A 62 -11.79 -7.51 5.53
CA ILE A 62 -10.44 -7.82 6.01
C ILE A 62 -10.48 -8.56 7.35
N ASN A 63 -11.30 -8.11 8.28
CA ASN A 63 -11.41 -8.73 9.61
C ASN A 63 -11.92 -10.18 9.50
N ARG A 64 -12.92 -10.43 8.64
CA ARG A 64 -13.43 -11.78 8.36
C ARG A 64 -12.37 -12.69 7.75
N ILE A 65 -11.66 -12.21 6.72
CA ILE A 65 -10.57 -12.98 6.09
C ILE A 65 -9.44 -13.23 7.08
N THR A 66 -9.14 -12.26 7.96
CA THR A 66 -8.11 -12.39 8.98
C THR A 66 -8.45 -13.49 9.97
N ALA A 67 -9.69 -13.54 10.48
CA ALA A 67 -10.15 -14.60 11.37
C ALA A 67 -10.07 -15.98 10.69
N ALA A 68 -10.64 -16.12 9.49
CA ALA A 68 -10.59 -17.39 8.76
C ALA A 68 -9.15 -17.84 8.41
N SER A 69 -8.26 -16.89 8.11
CA SER A 69 -6.84 -17.20 7.86
C SER A 69 -6.15 -17.70 9.13
N GLN A 70 -6.48 -17.13 10.30
CA GLN A 70 -5.92 -17.54 11.59
C GLN A 70 -6.33 -18.96 11.97
N GLU A 71 -7.56 -19.36 11.69
CA GLU A 71 -8.03 -20.75 11.86
C GLU A 71 -7.20 -21.77 11.05
N HIS A 72 -6.58 -21.33 9.96
CA HIS A 72 -5.68 -22.15 9.13
C HIS A 72 -4.19 -21.89 9.39
N GLY A 73 -3.85 -21.12 10.43
CA GLY A 73 -2.47 -20.83 10.84
C GLY A 73 -1.73 -19.88 9.90
N LEU A 74 -2.45 -19.02 9.16
CA LEU A 74 -1.88 -17.99 8.28
C LEU A 74 -2.28 -16.59 8.73
N LYS A 75 -1.39 -15.62 8.52
CA LYS A 75 -1.70 -14.19 8.70
C LYS A 75 -2.24 -13.63 7.38
N TYR A 76 -3.19 -12.69 7.45
CA TYR A 76 -3.79 -12.05 6.28
C TYR A 76 -2.77 -11.53 5.23
N PRO A 77 -1.71 -10.78 5.60
CA PRO A 77 -0.75 -10.29 4.60
C PRO A 77 -0.03 -11.43 3.88
N ALA A 78 0.31 -12.50 4.61
CA ALA A 78 0.94 -13.67 4.03
C ALA A 78 -0.03 -14.42 3.11
N PHE A 79 -1.31 -14.54 3.48
CA PHE A 79 -2.32 -15.18 2.65
C PHE A 79 -2.48 -14.45 1.30
N ILE A 80 -2.71 -13.13 1.33
CA ILE A 80 -2.94 -12.33 0.12
C ILE A 80 -1.71 -12.30 -0.80
N VAL A 81 -0.51 -12.07 -0.25
CA VAL A 81 0.72 -12.02 -1.07
C VAL A 81 0.97 -13.33 -1.79
N ASN A 82 0.73 -14.47 -1.13
CA ASN A 82 0.97 -15.77 -1.75
C ASN A 82 -0.10 -16.13 -2.78
N LEU A 83 -1.36 -15.68 -2.63
CA LEU A 83 -2.37 -15.83 -3.67
C LEU A 83 -2.02 -15.04 -4.94
N ILE A 84 -1.56 -13.79 -4.79
CA ILE A 84 -1.12 -12.95 -5.91
C ILE A 84 0.06 -13.62 -6.65
N LYS A 85 1.01 -14.19 -5.90
CA LYS A 85 2.14 -14.93 -6.48
C LYS A 85 1.75 -16.21 -7.24
N CYS A 86 0.55 -16.73 -6.99
CA CYS A 86 -0.03 -17.85 -7.73
C CYS A 86 -0.99 -17.38 -8.85
N GLN A 87 -0.99 -16.09 -9.21
CA GLN A 87 -1.90 -15.48 -10.20
C GLN A 87 -3.39 -15.66 -9.84
N VAL A 88 -3.72 -15.79 -8.55
CA VAL A 88 -5.11 -15.89 -8.07
C VAL A 88 -5.62 -14.50 -7.71
N GLU A 89 -6.23 -13.82 -8.68
CA GLU A 89 -6.79 -12.48 -8.51
C GLU A 89 -8.24 -12.54 -8.00
N LEU A 90 -8.40 -12.71 -6.69
CA LEU A 90 -9.71 -12.69 -6.04
C LEU A 90 -9.98 -11.37 -5.31
N ASN A 91 -11.20 -10.85 -5.51
CA ASN A 91 -11.68 -9.69 -4.76
C ASN A 91 -11.90 -10.07 -3.28
N ARG A 92 -11.59 -9.13 -2.38
CA ARG A 92 -11.76 -9.26 -0.92
C ARG A 92 -13.22 -9.47 -0.52
N LYS A 93 -14.18 -8.91 -1.25
CA LYS A 93 -15.61 -9.19 -1.04
C LYS A 93 -15.89 -10.69 -1.22
N VAL A 94 -15.48 -11.24 -2.35
CA VAL A 94 -15.67 -12.66 -2.68
C VAL A 94 -14.91 -13.56 -1.71
N LEU A 95 -13.67 -13.19 -1.33
CA LEU A 95 -12.91 -13.94 -0.32
C LEU A 95 -13.61 -13.96 1.04
N ALA A 96 -14.21 -12.84 1.46
CA ALA A 96 -14.97 -12.79 2.72
C ALA A 96 -16.25 -13.63 2.65
N ASP A 97 -16.93 -13.66 1.50
CA ASP A 97 -18.11 -14.50 1.30
C ASP A 97 -17.74 -16.00 1.28
N LEU A 98 -16.66 -16.37 0.58
CA LEU A 98 -16.13 -17.74 0.57
C LEU A 98 -15.73 -18.22 1.96
N ALA A 99 -15.15 -17.34 2.79
CA ALA A 99 -14.81 -17.68 4.17
C ALA A 99 -16.03 -18.03 5.03
N ILE A 100 -17.21 -17.46 4.74
CA ILE A 100 -18.44 -17.70 5.49
C ILE A 100 -19.21 -18.90 4.94
N TYR A 101 -19.45 -18.93 3.64
CA TYR A 101 -20.36 -19.89 3.02
C TYR A 101 -19.65 -21.17 2.58
N GLU A 102 -18.36 -21.10 2.24
CA GLU A 102 -17.62 -22.19 1.60
C GLU A 102 -16.28 -22.49 2.32
N PRO A 103 -16.31 -22.99 3.56
CA PRO A 103 -15.11 -23.20 4.37
C PRO A 103 -14.15 -24.23 3.76
N LYS A 104 -14.67 -25.21 2.99
CA LYS A 104 -13.83 -26.20 2.29
C LYS A 104 -13.00 -25.55 1.19
N THR A 105 -13.61 -24.65 0.43
CA THR A 105 -12.93 -23.89 -0.64
C THR A 105 -11.90 -22.95 -0.04
N PHE A 106 -12.24 -22.22 1.02
CA PHE A 106 -11.31 -21.34 1.72
C PHE A 106 -10.11 -22.11 2.29
N LYS A 107 -10.32 -23.30 2.85
CA LYS A 107 -9.25 -24.19 3.32
C LYS A 107 -8.28 -24.59 2.20
N SER A 108 -8.79 -24.90 1.00
CA SER A 108 -7.95 -25.21 -0.16
C SER A 108 -7.11 -24.02 -0.59
N LEU A 109 -7.68 -22.81 -0.61
CA LEU A 109 -6.95 -21.57 -0.88
C LEU A 109 -5.88 -21.28 0.18
N ALA A 110 -6.19 -21.50 1.45
CA ALA A 110 -5.23 -21.35 2.55
C ALA A 110 -4.08 -22.37 2.43
N ALA A 111 -4.38 -23.62 2.07
CA ALA A 111 -3.36 -24.63 1.82
C ALA A 111 -2.45 -24.26 0.64
N LEU A 112 -3.03 -23.76 -0.46
CA LEU A 112 -2.27 -23.25 -1.61
C LEU A 112 -1.33 -22.10 -1.20
N ALA A 113 -1.85 -21.09 -0.49
CA ALA A 113 -1.06 -19.97 -0.01
C ALA A 113 0.08 -20.41 0.92
N LYS A 114 -0.17 -21.41 1.80
CA LYS A 114 0.85 -21.98 2.68
C LYS A 114 1.96 -22.69 1.90
N ARG A 115 1.61 -23.47 0.87
CA ARG A 115 2.58 -24.16 0.00
C ARG A 115 3.45 -23.15 -0.75
N ARG A 116 2.85 -22.15 -1.38
CA ARG A 116 3.60 -21.10 -2.10
C ARG A 116 4.54 -20.33 -1.19
N ARG A 117 4.13 -20.09 0.06
CA ARG A 117 4.96 -19.46 1.10
C ARG A 117 6.18 -20.32 1.43
N GLN A 118 5.99 -21.63 1.60
CA GLN A 118 7.07 -22.57 1.88
C GLN A 118 8.06 -22.67 0.72
N GLU A 119 7.58 -22.74 -0.52
CA GLU A 119 8.43 -22.69 -1.71
C GLU A 119 9.26 -21.40 -1.76
N GLY A 120 8.65 -20.26 -1.44
CA GLY A 120 9.36 -18.98 -1.35
C GLY A 120 10.46 -18.97 -0.27
N PHE A 121 10.23 -19.61 0.88
CA PHE A 121 11.27 -19.76 1.91
C PHE A 121 12.38 -20.71 1.48
N ALA A 122 12.03 -21.85 0.86
CA ALA A 122 13.00 -22.82 0.37
C ALA A 122 13.93 -22.21 -0.67
N ALA A 123 13.41 -21.37 -1.57
CA ALA A 123 14.22 -20.64 -2.54
C ALA A 123 15.17 -19.63 -1.91
N ALA A 124 14.72 -18.91 -0.89
CA ALA A 124 15.55 -17.91 -0.21
C ALA A 124 16.72 -18.54 0.54
N LEU A 125 16.63 -19.82 0.90
CA LEU A 125 17.71 -20.58 1.53
C LEU A 125 18.66 -21.24 0.51
N GLY A 126 18.28 -21.34 -0.77
CA GLY A 126 19.08 -21.94 -1.83
C GLY A 126 19.93 -20.93 -2.62
N ASP A 127 20.50 -21.38 -3.75
CA ASP A 127 21.48 -20.66 -4.60
C ASP A 127 20.95 -19.40 -5.31
N GLY A 128 19.84 -18.80 -4.86
CA GLY A 128 19.25 -17.59 -5.45
C GLY A 128 18.51 -17.82 -6.78
N LYS A 129 18.45 -19.05 -7.29
CA LYS A 129 17.54 -19.43 -8.39
C LYS A 129 16.14 -19.59 -7.81
N GLU A 130 15.16 -18.82 -8.31
CA GLU A 130 13.75 -18.96 -7.90
C GLU A 130 13.32 -20.43 -8.00
N PRO A 131 12.52 -20.94 -7.05
CA PRO A 131 12.22 -22.35 -7.01
C PRO A 131 11.33 -22.66 -8.21
N GLU A 132 11.65 -23.69 -8.98
CA GLU A 132 10.76 -24.24 -10.02
C GLU A 132 9.61 -25.06 -9.38
N GLY A 133 9.04 -24.56 -8.28
CA GLY A 133 7.87 -25.14 -7.63
C GLY A 133 6.67 -25.15 -8.58
N VAL A 134 5.82 -26.17 -8.44
CA VAL A 134 4.62 -26.33 -9.29
C VAL A 134 3.73 -25.08 -9.24
N PHE A 135 3.69 -24.38 -8.09
CA PHE A 135 2.88 -23.18 -7.87
C PHE A 135 3.61 -21.85 -8.10
N SER A 136 4.91 -21.89 -8.41
CA SER A 136 5.70 -20.70 -8.77
C SER A 136 5.88 -20.54 -10.28
N ARG A 137 5.53 -21.56 -11.09
CA ARG A 137 5.48 -21.42 -12.55
C ARG A 137 4.35 -20.48 -12.94
N VAL A 138 4.73 -19.26 -13.31
CA VAL A 138 3.83 -18.24 -13.87
C VAL A 138 3.48 -18.68 -15.30
N VAL A 139 2.19 -18.82 -15.60
CA VAL A 139 1.74 -19.02 -16.98
C VAL A 139 2.01 -17.71 -17.71
N GLN A 140 2.82 -17.77 -18.77
CA GLN A 140 3.01 -16.63 -19.66
C GLN A 140 1.79 -16.59 -20.59
N ASP A 141 0.99 -15.55 -20.49
CA ASP A 141 -0.07 -15.29 -21.45
C ASP A 141 0.59 -14.93 -22.80
N CYS A 142 0.31 -15.75 -23.82
CA CYS A 142 0.93 -15.67 -25.15
C CYS A 142 0.60 -14.39 -25.92
#